data_AF-A0A7C5Z1C0-F1
#
_entry.id   AF-A0A7C5Z1C0-F1
#
_cell.length_a   1.000
_cell.length_b   1.000
_cell.length_c   1.000
_cell.angle_alpha   90.00
_cell.angle_beta   90.00
_cell.angle_gamma   90.00
#
_symmetry.space_group_name_H-M   'P 1'
#
loop_
_entity.id
_entity.type
_entity.pdbx_description
1 polymer ?
#
loop_
_entity_poly.entity_id
_entity_poly.type
_entity_poly.pdbx_seq_one_letter_code
_entity_poly.pdbx_strand_id
1 'polypeptide(L)'
;MPGEKNKKYKEFIGLDLKFFSDENIIEIIKIIENSIRNDLNQILGLRSDEYTITVGVEVDEELRISIDLDVKAYLHGKINLYDILDKVIDHAFNTVKIYLKQFTRRNKITNSHSKEYNNFDT
;
A
#
# COMPACT_ATOMS: atom_id res chain seq x y z
N MET A 1 22.16 21.29 3.57
CA MET A 1 21.03 22.18 3.22
C MET A 1 19.75 21.36 3.39
N PRO A 2 18.70 21.88 4.02
CA PRO A 2 17.40 21.21 4.05
C PRO A 2 16.87 21.02 2.63
N GLY A 3 16.32 19.85 2.33
CA GLY A 3 15.61 19.56 1.09
C GLY A 3 14.15 19.28 1.38
N GLU A 4 13.25 19.96 0.65
CA GLU A 4 11.80 19.75 0.68
C GLU A 4 11.36 19.27 -0.70
N LYS A 5 10.65 18.13 -0.76
CA LYS A 5 10.24 17.51 -2.02
C LYS A 5 8.89 16.81 -1.87
N ASN A 6 7.98 17.10 -2.79
CA ASN A 6 6.70 16.42 -2.95
C ASN A 6 6.74 15.46 -4.16
N LYS A 7 6.09 14.29 -4.03
CA LYS A 7 5.85 13.39 -5.15
C LYS A 7 4.48 12.71 -5.07
N LYS A 8 3.80 12.63 -6.21
CA LYS A 8 2.49 11.99 -6.37
C LYS A 8 2.60 10.75 -7.25
N TYR A 9 2.03 9.65 -6.79
CA TYR A 9 1.96 8.39 -7.50
C TYR A 9 0.54 7.85 -7.57
N LYS A 10 0.22 7.21 -8.69
CA LYS A 10 -1.05 6.51 -8.91
C LYS A 10 -0.76 5.18 -9.58
N GLU A 11 -1.20 4.09 -8.97
CA GLU A 11 -1.09 2.76 -9.55
C GLU A 11 -2.47 2.07 -9.58
N PHE A 12 -2.69 1.33 -10.67
CA PHE A 12 -3.91 0.56 -10.91
C PHE A 12 -3.65 -0.90 -10.60
N ILE A 13 -4.54 -1.52 -9.82
CA ILE A 13 -4.47 -2.93 -9.49
C ILE A 13 -5.75 -3.60 -9.98
N GLY A 14 -5.64 -4.33 -11.10
CA GLY A 14 -6.73 -5.11 -11.67
C GLY A 14 -7.08 -6.33 -10.81
N LEU A 15 -7.93 -6.13 -9.80
CA LEU A 15 -8.54 -7.19 -8.99
C LEU A 15 -10.05 -7.20 -9.20
N ASP A 16 -10.69 -8.38 -9.11
CA ASP A 16 -12.15 -8.49 -9.06
C ASP A 16 -12.63 -8.18 -7.64
N LEU A 17 -13.26 -7.01 -7.47
CA LEU A 17 -13.50 -6.36 -6.17
C LEU A 17 -14.86 -6.63 -5.53
N LYS A 18 -15.62 -7.60 -6.05
CA LYS A 18 -16.97 -7.92 -5.58
C LYS A 18 -17.07 -8.29 -4.08
N PHE A 19 -15.95 -8.36 -3.36
CA PHE A 19 -15.84 -8.75 -1.96
C PHE A 19 -15.01 -7.79 -1.10
N PHE A 20 -14.70 -6.58 -1.60
CA PHE A 20 -13.96 -5.59 -0.81
C PHE A 20 -14.90 -4.86 0.16
N SER A 21 -14.66 -5.01 1.46
CA SER A 21 -15.31 -4.20 2.48
C SER A 21 -14.51 -2.94 2.80
N ASP A 22 -15.15 -1.96 3.44
CA ASP A 22 -14.48 -0.76 3.98
C ASP A 22 -13.33 -1.13 4.93
N GLU A 23 -13.46 -2.24 5.67
CA GLU A 23 -12.39 -2.75 6.54
C GLU A 23 -11.15 -3.17 5.75
N ASN A 24 -11.34 -3.78 4.57
CA ASN A 24 -10.22 -4.14 3.69
C ASN A 24 -9.53 -2.90 3.12
N ILE A 25 -10.30 -1.85 2.80
CA ILE A 25 -9.76 -0.57 2.34
C ILE A 25 -8.88 0.05 3.45
N ILE A 26 -9.39 0.10 4.68
CA ILE A 26 -8.64 0.61 5.84
C ILE A 26 -7.38 -0.21 6.08
N GLU A 27 -7.44 -1.54 5.92
CA GLU A 27 -6.28 -2.41 6.09
C GLU A 27 -5.21 -2.13 5.03
N ILE A 28 -5.59 -1.95 3.77
CA ILE A 28 -4.67 -1.58 2.69
C ILE A 28 -3.99 -0.25 2.98
N ILE A 29 -4.76 0.77 3.40
CA ILE A 29 -4.22 2.08 3.77
C ILE A 29 -3.17 1.93 4.86
N LYS A 30 -3.47 1.19 5.93
CA LYS A 30 -2.53 0.93 7.03
C LYS A 30 -1.26 0.20 6.58
N ILE A 31 -1.39 -0.78 5.68
CA ILE A 31 -0.24 -1.52 5.13
C ILE A 31 0.68 -0.57 4.38
N ILE A 32 0.12 0.30 3.53
CA ILE A 32 0.89 1.29 2.77
C ILE A 32 1.59 2.26 3.70
N GLU A 33 0.85 2.89 4.62
CA GLU A 33 1.40 3.87 5.56
C GLU A 33 2.52 3.28 6.41
N ASN A 34 2.32 2.06 6.93
CA ASN A 34 3.32 1.40 7.76
C ASN A 34 4.56 1.01 6.95
N SER A 35 4.40 0.54 5.70
CA SER A 35 5.52 0.24 4.83
C SER A 35 6.36 1.49 4.57
N ILE A 36 5.71 2.59 4.14
CA ILE A 36 6.39 3.86 3.85
C ILE A 36 7.08 4.40 5.10
N ARG A 37 6.39 4.41 6.24
CA ARG A 37 6.94 4.87 7.52
C ARG A 37 8.18 4.08 7.93
N ASN A 38 8.11 2.75 7.82
CA ASN A 38 9.23 1.89 8.19
C ASN A 38 10.44 2.12 7.28
N ASP A 39 10.23 2.21 5.96
CA ASP A 39 11.33 2.42 5.02
C ASP A 39 11.97 3.80 5.18
N LEU A 40 11.16 4.86 5.34
CA LEU A 40 11.68 6.21 5.60
C LEU A 40 12.46 6.26 6.92
N ASN A 41 11.96 5.64 7.98
CA ASN A 41 12.66 5.56 9.25
C ASN A 41 13.96 4.76 9.14
N GLN A 42 13.99 3.70 8.32
CA GLN A 42 15.19 2.89 8.13
C GLN A 42 16.26 3.64 7.30
N ILE A 43 15.85 4.40 6.28
CA ILE A 43 16.77 5.08 5.36
C ILE A 43 17.23 6.44 5.92
N LEU A 44 16.28 7.24 6.38
CA LEU A 44 16.53 8.60 6.86
C LEU A 44 16.80 8.61 8.37
N GLY A 45 16.11 7.76 9.14
CA GLY A 45 16.23 7.74 10.61
C GLY A 45 16.06 9.13 11.21
N LEU A 46 17.01 9.53 12.04
CA LEU A 46 17.06 10.86 12.69
C LEU A 46 17.29 12.04 11.72
N ARG A 47 17.49 11.77 10.42
CA ARG A 47 17.68 12.82 9.40
C ARG A 47 16.37 13.32 8.83
N SER A 48 15.27 12.63 9.08
CA SER A 48 13.93 13.11 8.75
C SER A 48 13.50 14.14 9.77
N ASP A 49 13.07 15.31 9.31
CA ASP A 49 12.55 16.39 10.18
C ASP A 49 11.02 16.24 10.28
N GLU A 50 10.37 16.10 9.13
CA GLU A 50 8.91 15.98 9.01
C GLU A 50 8.55 15.21 7.73
N TYR A 51 7.51 14.39 7.77
CA TYR A 51 6.88 13.88 6.54
C TYR A 51 5.37 13.74 6.70
N THR A 52 4.68 13.96 5.59
CA THR A 52 3.24 13.78 5.45
C THR A 52 2.97 12.70 4.41
N ILE A 53 2.19 11.70 4.78
CA ILE A 53 1.76 10.61 3.89
C ILE A 53 0.25 10.76 3.70
N THR A 54 -0.21 10.89 2.47
CA THR A 54 -1.63 10.82 2.13
C THR A 54 -1.85 9.62 1.21
N VAL A 55 -2.69 8.69 1.63
CA VAL A 55 -3.03 7.48 0.86
C VAL A 55 -4.50 7.56 0.48
N GLY A 56 -4.79 7.56 -0.82
CA GLY A 56 -6.13 7.46 -1.35
C GLY A 56 -6.36 6.08 -1.93
N VAL A 57 -7.43 5.40 -1.51
CA VAL A 57 -7.86 4.12 -2.07
C VAL A 57 -9.28 4.27 -2.57
N GLU A 58 -9.49 3.99 -3.86
CA GLU A 58 -10.79 4.03 -4.52
C GLU A 58 -11.12 2.63 -5.04
N VAL A 59 -12.36 2.18 -4.81
CA VAL A 59 -12.88 0.87 -5.19
C VAL A 59 -14.12 1.10 -6.05
N ASP A 60 -13.95 1.03 -7.37
CA ASP A 60 -15.04 1.08 -8.34
C ASP A 60 -15.10 -0.27 -9.10
N GLU A 61 -14.86 -0.26 -10.41
CA GLU A 61 -14.65 -1.47 -11.23
C GLU A 61 -13.28 -2.12 -10.95
N GLU A 62 -12.33 -1.32 -10.47
CA GLU A 62 -10.94 -1.71 -10.18
C GLU A 62 -10.44 -1.02 -8.92
N LEU A 63 -9.39 -1.57 -8.30
CA LEU A 63 -8.76 -0.97 -7.13
C LEU A 63 -7.73 0.05 -7.59
N ARG A 64 -7.94 1.30 -7.21
CA ARG A 64 -7.02 2.39 -7.48
C ARG A 64 -6.39 2.85 -6.18
N ILE A 65 -5.07 2.91 -6.18
CA ILE A 65 -4.29 3.37 -5.04
C ILE A 65 -3.48 4.58 -5.48
N SER A 66 -3.59 5.65 -4.70
CA SER A 66 -2.86 6.89 -4.87
C SER A 66 -2.07 7.18 -3.60
N ILE A 67 -0.82 7.61 -3.76
CA ILE A 67 0.07 7.94 -2.66
C ILE A 67 0.66 9.31 -2.97
N ASP A 68 0.43 10.26 -2.06
CA ASP A 68 1.07 11.56 -2.04
C ASP A 68 1.99 11.60 -0.82
N LEU A 69 3.27 11.82 -1.08
CA LEU A 69 4.32 11.79 -0.07
C LEU A 69 5.09 13.10 -0.12
N ASP A 70 5.09 13.80 1.01
CA ASP A 70 5.86 15.01 1.24
C ASP A 70 6.87 14.76 2.36
N VAL A 71 8.16 14.97 2.07
CA VAL A 71 9.25 14.69 3.02
C VAL A 71 10.19 15.88 3.11
N LYS A 72 10.42 16.31 4.34
CA LYS A 72 11.45 17.28 4.74
C LYS A 72 12.55 16.56 5.50
N ALA A 73 13.75 16.55 4.93
CA ALA A 73 14.89 15.87 5.52
C ALA A 73 16.19 16.66 5.38
N TYR A 74 17.06 16.52 6.37
CA TYR A 74 18.43 17.04 6.34
C TYR A 74 19.37 16.03 5.72
N LEU A 75 19.63 16.21 4.42
CA LEU A 75 20.55 15.36 3.69
C LEU A 75 21.92 16.03 3.56
N HIS A 76 22.98 15.23 3.77
CA HIS A 76 24.36 15.61 3.53
C HIS A 76 24.93 14.76 2.38
N GLY A 77 25.73 15.37 1.51
CA GLY A 77 26.33 14.69 0.35
C GLY A 77 25.40 14.58 -0.85
N LYS A 78 25.68 13.62 -1.75
CA LYS A 78 24.96 13.39 -3.01
C LYS A 78 23.70 12.51 -2.85
N ILE A 79 23.06 12.52 -1.69
CA ILE A 79 21.85 11.72 -1.48
C ILE A 79 20.70 12.41 -2.19
N ASN A 80 20.11 11.71 -3.17
CA ASN A 80 18.95 12.18 -3.89
C ASN A 80 17.68 11.72 -3.18
N LEU A 81 16.94 12.66 -2.60
CA LEU A 81 15.69 12.36 -1.92
C LEU A 81 14.66 11.72 -2.87
N TYR A 82 14.62 12.13 -4.15
CA TYR A 82 13.70 11.53 -5.12
C TYR A 82 13.92 10.03 -5.28
N ASP A 83 15.17 9.59 -5.45
CA ASP A 83 15.47 8.16 -5.63
C ASP A 83 15.11 7.34 -4.38
N ILE A 84 15.11 7.97 -3.20
CA ILE A 84 14.64 7.34 -1.96
C ILE A 84 13.13 7.22 -1.98
N LEU A 85 12.39 8.30 -2.27
CA LEU A 85 10.94 8.29 -2.31
C LEU A 85 10.41 7.27 -3.32
N ASP A 86 11.06 7.17 -4.48
CA ASP A 86 10.69 6.22 -5.54
C ASP A 86 10.80 4.78 -5.04
N LYS A 87 11.92 4.43 -4.41
CA LYS A 87 12.13 3.09 -3.85
C LYS A 87 11.14 2.75 -2.74
N VAL A 88 10.85 3.73 -1.87
CA VAL A 88 9.90 3.57 -0.76
C VAL A 88 8.50 3.31 -1.30
N ILE A 89 8.07 4.08 -2.31
CA ILE A 89 6.75 3.94 -2.91
C ILE A 89 6.63 2.63 -3.68
N ASP A 90 7.65 2.26 -4.46
CA ASP A 90 7.70 0.97 -5.18
C ASP A 90 7.60 -0.22 -4.20
N HIS A 91 8.29 -0.12 -3.07
CA HIS A 91 8.23 -1.16 -2.03
C HIS A 91 6.84 -1.23 -1.37
N ALA A 92 6.21 -0.09 -1.09
CA ALA A 92 4.85 -0.05 -0.56
C ALA A 92 3.84 -0.70 -1.51
N PHE A 93 3.90 -0.38 -2.81
CA PHE A 93 3.04 -1.02 -3.82
C PHE A 93 3.28 -2.52 -3.94
N ASN A 94 4.54 -2.97 -3.90
CA ASN A 94 4.85 -4.40 -3.91
C ASN A 94 4.29 -5.12 -2.67
N THR A 95 4.37 -4.49 -1.49
CA THR A 95 3.80 -5.01 -0.25
C THR A 95 2.28 -5.21 -0.38
N VAL A 96 1.58 -4.22 -0.94
CA VAL A 96 0.14 -4.33 -1.20
C VAL A 96 -0.18 -5.42 -2.21
N LYS A 97 0.57 -5.51 -3.33
CA LYS A 97 0.37 -6.58 -4.32
C LYS A 97 0.50 -7.97 -3.70
N ILE A 98 1.48 -8.17 -2.81
CA ILE A 98 1.66 -9.42 -2.07
C ILE A 98 0.46 -9.70 -1.16
N TYR A 99 0.01 -8.70 -0.39
CA TYR A 99 -1.16 -8.81 0.47
C TYR A 99 -2.43 -9.20 -0.33
N LEU A 100 -2.71 -8.50 -1.43
CA LEU A 100 -3.87 -8.76 -2.30
C LEU A 100 -3.83 -10.15 -2.92
N LYS A 101 -2.64 -10.63 -3.32
CA LYS A 101 -2.45 -11.99 -3.82
C LYS A 101 -2.75 -13.06 -2.76
N GLN A 102 -2.47 -12.77 -1.49
CA GLN A 102 -2.83 -13.68 -0.39
C GLN A 102 -4.33 -13.62 -0.08
N PHE A 103 -4.92 -12.42 -0.11
CA PHE A 103 -6.35 -12.20 0.12
C PHE A 103 -7.21 -12.98 -0.88
N THR A 104 -6.91 -12.85 -2.18
CA THR A 104 -7.59 -13.59 -3.25
C THR A 104 -7.45 -15.11 -3.13
N ARG A 105 -6.28 -15.60 -2.70
CA ARG A 105 -6.07 -17.04 -2.43
C ARG A 105 -6.94 -17.55 -1.28
N ARG A 106 -7.04 -16.80 -0.17
CA ARG A 106 -7.86 -17.18 1.00
C ARG A 106 -9.35 -17.22 0.64
N ASN A 107 -9.84 -16.22 -0.09
CA ASN A 107 -11.25 -16.16 -0.51
C ASN A 107 -11.63 -17.21 -1.56
N LYS A 108 -10.67 -17.69 -2.37
CA LYS A 108 -10.90 -18.82 -3.27
C LYS A 108 -11.07 -20.15 -2.51
N ILE A 109 -10.36 -20.33 -1.40
CA ILE A 109 -10.39 -21.55 -0.58
C ILE A 109 -11.66 -21.63 0.27
N THR A 110 -12.09 -20.53 0.89
CA THR A 110 -13.34 -20.49 1.66
C THR A 110 -14.58 -20.75 0.78
N ASN A 111 -14.60 -20.23 -0.46
CA ASN A 111 -15.68 -20.52 -1.42
C ASN A 111 -15.66 -21.93 -2.03
N SER A 112 -14.56 -22.69 -1.86
CA SER A 112 -14.50 -24.09 -2.30
C SER A 112 -15.07 -25.04 -1.26
N HIS A 113 -14.99 -24.70 0.04
CA HIS A 113 -15.56 -25.52 1.11
C HIS A 113 -17.03 -25.26 1.43
N SER A 114 -17.59 -24.11 1.03
CA SER A 114 -19.01 -23.81 1.23
C SER A 114 -19.96 -24.46 0.21
N LYS A 115 -19.45 -25.24 -0.76
CA LYS A 115 -20.26 -25.96 -1.76
C LYS A 115 -20.56 -27.42 -1.45
N GLU A 116 -20.07 -27.98 -0.34
CA GLU A 116 -20.24 -29.42 -0.02
C GLU A 116 -21.10 -29.69 1.23
N TYR A 117 -22.13 -28.91 1.53
CA TYR A 117 -23.18 -29.36 2.46
C TYR A 117 -24.52 -28.77 2.07
N ASN A 118 -25.14 -29.33 1.04
CA ASN A 118 -26.58 -29.28 0.79
C ASN A 118 -26.91 -30.42 -0.18
N ASN A 119 -26.95 -31.64 0.35
CA ASN A 119 -27.67 -32.77 -0.23
C ASN A 119 -27.60 -33.94 0.76
N PHE A 120 -28.48 -33.94 1.77
CA PHE A 120 -29.07 -35.15 2.33
C PHE A 120 -30.38 -34.75 3.01
N ASP A 121 -31.41 -34.56 2.20
CA ASP A 121 -32.80 -34.78 2.61
C ASP A 121 -33.34 -35.93 1.76
N THR A 122 -33.43 -37.13 2.35
CA THR A 122 -34.60 -38.02 2.22
C THR A 122 -34.57 -39.08 3.31
#